data_AF-A0A084TK37-F1
#
_entry.id   AF-A0A084TK37-F1
#
_cell.length_a   1.000
_cell.length_b   1.000
_cell.length_c   1.000
_cell.angle_alpha   90.00
_cell.angle_beta   90.00
_cell.angle_gamma   90.00
#
_symmetry.space_group_name_H-M   'P 1'
#
loop_
_entity.id
_entity.type
_entity.pdbx_description
1 polymer ?
#
loop_
_entity_poly.entity_id
_entity_poly.type
_entity_poly.pdbx_seq_one_letter_code
_entity_poly.pdbx_strand_id
1 'polypeptide(L)'
;MKKHILLTLLLTISAFAFSQNSKEETSEFFKQIQSKKIIANVFNAVKESIKTNEKELFESQDLEYGKTEEIEIFHNFLDEEINLFIDDTYNEMRYKYSTKPKDSILKYISIAKENQTEVLEKSGFKQELESILKEKQVYLINDINLTLREIRAKYNPLILKVFENGEESDVSKIDLDLYLNTNNEKNPKLSILNKSNSEIDLPENFDFNQIESLTIKYLGKEYIVERFNNSMPKEIQELTSPLSKYCFEQLEKWTLRIDENNIILETRGTIGQARK
;
A
#
# COMPACT_ATOMS: atom_id res chain seq x y z
N MET A 1 15.30 -30.17 43.65
CA MET A 1 14.71 -30.18 42.29
C MET A 1 13.17 -30.18 42.25
N LYS A 2 12.44 -30.98 43.05
CA LYS A 2 10.96 -30.99 43.02
C LYS A 2 10.28 -29.65 43.38
N LYS A 3 10.86 -28.84 44.28
CA LYS A 3 10.33 -27.51 44.64
C LYS A 3 10.47 -26.46 43.53
N HIS A 4 11.52 -26.51 42.71
CA HIS A 4 11.73 -25.54 41.62
C HIS A 4 10.79 -25.82 40.45
N ILE A 5 10.55 -27.09 40.10
CA ILE A 5 9.60 -27.46 39.04
C ILE A 5 8.18 -27.00 39.40
N LEU A 6 7.77 -27.14 40.66
CA LEU A 6 6.46 -26.67 41.13
C LEU A 6 6.33 -25.14 41.08
N LEU A 7 7.39 -24.40 41.43
CA LEU A 7 7.41 -22.95 41.42
C LEU A 7 7.38 -22.39 39.99
N THR A 8 8.14 -22.98 39.06
CA THR A 8 8.14 -22.60 37.64
C THR A 8 6.80 -22.91 36.98
N LEU A 9 6.16 -24.04 37.34
CA LEU A 9 4.81 -24.38 36.88
C LEU A 9 3.73 -23.43 37.44
N LEU A 10 3.86 -22.99 38.71
CA LEU A 10 2.95 -22.00 39.30
C LEU A 10 3.13 -20.62 38.66
N LEU A 11 4.36 -20.22 38.34
CA LEU A 11 4.68 -18.95 37.69
C LEU A 11 4.21 -18.92 36.22
N THR A 12 4.29 -20.04 35.49
CA THR A 12 3.77 -20.10 34.12
C THR A 12 2.25 -20.19 34.07
N ILE A 13 1.60 -20.92 34.98
CA ILE A 13 0.12 -20.98 35.07
C ILE A 13 -0.44 -19.63 35.55
N SER A 14 0.20 -18.97 36.52
CA SER A 14 -0.22 -17.65 36.97
C SER A 14 -0.02 -16.60 35.88
N ALA A 15 1.07 -16.61 35.12
CA ALA A 15 1.24 -15.72 33.97
C ALA A 15 0.21 -16.00 32.86
N PHE A 16 -0.11 -17.26 32.57
CA PHE A 16 -1.15 -17.62 31.60
C PHE A 16 -2.55 -17.16 32.04
N ALA A 17 -2.93 -17.44 33.29
CA ALA A 17 -4.20 -17.00 33.86
C ALA A 17 -4.30 -15.47 33.97
N PHE A 18 -3.20 -14.78 34.31
CA PHE A 18 -3.15 -13.32 34.35
C PHE A 18 -3.29 -12.70 32.96
N SER A 19 -2.69 -13.30 31.93
CA SER A 19 -2.79 -12.87 30.54
C SER A 19 -4.15 -13.17 29.88
N GLN A 20 -4.86 -14.21 30.33
CA GLN A 20 -6.22 -14.51 29.88
C GLN A 20 -7.24 -13.57 30.53
N ASN A 21 -7.11 -13.33 31.84
CA ASN A 21 -7.98 -12.41 32.55
C ASN A 21 -7.87 -10.98 31.99
N SER A 22 -6.65 -10.45 31.78
CA SER A 22 -6.48 -9.07 31.29
C SER A 22 -7.10 -8.84 29.90
N LYS A 23 -7.21 -9.88 29.07
CA LYS A 23 -7.89 -9.85 27.77
C LYS A 23 -9.41 -9.83 27.90
N GLU A 24 -9.98 -10.60 28.83
CA GLU A 24 -11.43 -10.59 29.11
C GLU A 24 -11.87 -9.24 29.66
N GLU A 25 -11.15 -8.70 30.64
CA GLU A 25 -11.46 -7.40 31.23
C GLU A 25 -11.30 -6.25 30.24
N THR A 26 -10.28 -6.31 29.37
CA THR A 26 -10.14 -5.33 28.29
C THR A 26 -11.29 -5.40 27.29
N SER A 27 -11.75 -6.62 26.97
CA SER A 27 -12.88 -6.81 26.05
C SER A 27 -14.18 -6.27 26.65
N GLU A 28 -14.40 -6.48 27.95
CA GLU A 28 -15.52 -5.89 28.68
C GLU A 28 -15.42 -4.36 28.69
N PHE A 29 -14.26 -3.78 29.01
CA PHE A 29 -14.05 -2.34 28.94
C PHE A 29 -14.40 -1.77 27.55
N PHE A 30 -13.87 -2.39 26.49
CA PHE A 30 -14.09 -1.96 25.11
C PHE A 30 -15.56 -2.05 24.68
N LYS A 31 -16.29 -3.04 25.20
CA LYS A 31 -17.73 -3.18 25.01
C LYS A 31 -18.50 -2.09 25.75
N GLN A 32 -18.15 -1.81 27.01
CA GLN A 32 -18.80 -0.80 27.84
C GLN A 32 -18.70 0.61 27.23
N ILE A 33 -17.55 0.97 26.64
CA ILE A 33 -17.39 2.26 25.97
C ILE A 33 -17.85 2.28 24.51
N GLN A 34 -18.34 1.15 23.97
CA GLN A 34 -18.68 1.00 22.54
C GLN A 34 -17.52 1.41 21.60
N SER A 35 -16.29 0.98 21.94
CA SER A 35 -15.05 1.40 21.26
C SER A 35 -15.10 1.29 19.74
N LYS A 36 -15.61 0.20 19.16
CA LYS A 36 -15.78 0.06 17.69
C LYS A 36 -16.60 1.21 17.09
N LYS A 37 -17.67 1.63 17.75
CA LYS A 37 -18.52 2.72 17.29
C LYS A 37 -17.80 4.07 17.37
N ILE A 38 -17.04 4.31 18.45
CA ILE A 38 -16.24 5.53 18.59
C ILE A 38 -15.20 5.61 17.47
N ILE A 39 -14.45 4.53 17.24
CA ILE A 39 -13.42 4.45 16.19
C ILE A 39 -14.07 4.65 14.81
N ALA A 40 -15.16 3.93 14.52
CA ALA A 40 -15.89 4.06 13.26
C ALA A 40 -16.38 5.49 13.01
N ASN A 41 -16.92 6.17 14.04
CA ASN A 41 -17.37 7.55 13.90
C ASN A 41 -16.21 8.50 13.53
N VAL A 42 -15.03 8.29 14.11
CA VAL A 42 -13.84 9.11 13.81
C VAL A 42 -13.38 8.89 12.36
N PHE A 43 -13.23 7.64 11.93
CA PHE A 43 -12.80 7.36 10.55
C PHE A 43 -13.87 7.70 9.51
N ASN A 44 -15.16 7.54 9.82
CA ASN A 44 -16.23 8.00 8.94
C ASN A 44 -16.24 9.52 8.81
N ALA A 45 -15.91 10.28 9.87
CA ALA A 45 -15.75 11.73 9.74
C ALA A 45 -14.59 12.10 8.80
N VAL A 46 -13.48 11.35 8.83
CA VAL A 46 -12.37 11.51 7.88
C VAL A 46 -12.84 11.20 6.45
N LYS A 47 -13.53 10.08 6.25
CA LYS A 47 -14.09 9.68 4.95
C LYS A 47 -15.00 10.76 4.37
N GLU A 48 -15.95 11.27 5.15
CA GLU A 48 -16.86 12.32 4.69
C GLU A 48 -16.13 13.63 4.38
N SER A 49 -15.08 13.97 5.16
CA SER A 49 -14.22 15.11 4.86
C SER A 49 -13.48 14.95 3.54
N ILE A 50 -13.05 13.74 3.18
CA ILE A 50 -12.41 13.46 1.89
C ILE A 50 -13.43 13.57 0.76
N LYS A 51 -14.61 12.96 0.90
CA LYS A 51 -15.70 13.03 -0.08
C LYS A 51 -16.16 14.46 -0.36
N THR A 52 -16.18 15.31 0.66
CA THR A 52 -16.53 16.73 0.51
C THR A 52 -15.54 17.48 -0.39
N ASN A 53 -14.27 17.07 -0.42
CA ASN A 53 -13.21 17.68 -1.21
C ASN A 53 -12.82 16.83 -2.44
N GLU A 54 -13.63 15.83 -2.81
CA GLU A 54 -13.29 14.84 -3.84
C GLU A 54 -12.99 15.50 -5.18
N LYS A 55 -13.80 16.48 -5.58
CA LYS A 55 -13.59 17.23 -6.82
C LYS A 55 -12.20 17.87 -6.87
N GLU A 56 -11.80 18.54 -5.80
CA GLU A 56 -10.48 19.20 -5.71
C GLU A 56 -9.34 18.18 -5.75
N LEU A 57 -9.54 16.99 -5.14
CA LEU A 57 -8.56 15.91 -5.19
C LEU A 57 -8.34 15.41 -6.62
N PHE A 58 -9.41 15.15 -7.37
CA PHE A 58 -9.32 14.74 -8.78
C PHE A 58 -8.65 15.82 -9.63
N GLU A 59 -9.12 17.06 -9.53
CA GLU A 59 -8.58 18.17 -10.32
C GLU A 59 -7.10 18.45 -10.00
N SER A 60 -6.67 18.26 -8.74
CA SER A 60 -5.25 18.39 -8.35
C SER A 60 -4.32 17.38 -9.01
N GLN A 61 -4.87 16.28 -9.52
CA GLN A 61 -4.16 15.25 -10.26
C GLN A 61 -4.41 15.34 -11.76
N ASP A 62 -4.97 16.42 -12.30
CA ASP A 62 -5.33 16.52 -13.73
C ASP A 62 -6.37 15.45 -14.18
N LEU A 63 -7.21 14.99 -13.25
CA LEU A 63 -8.35 14.13 -13.55
C LEU A 63 -9.64 14.95 -13.71
N GLU A 64 -10.44 14.59 -14.71
CA GLU A 64 -11.76 15.19 -14.90
C GLU A 64 -12.77 14.64 -13.88
N TYR A 65 -13.32 15.52 -13.04
CA TYR A 65 -14.36 15.12 -12.10
C TYR A 65 -15.73 15.03 -12.79
N GLY A 66 -16.32 13.83 -12.82
CA GLY A 66 -17.65 13.59 -13.39
C GLY A 66 -17.82 12.25 -14.11
N LYS A 67 -16.73 11.51 -14.30
CA LYS A 67 -16.77 10.16 -14.87
C LYS A 67 -17.15 9.14 -13.80
N THR A 68 -18.35 8.57 -13.93
CA THR A 68 -18.95 7.68 -12.93
C THR A 68 -18.06 6.50 -12.54
N GLU A 69 -17.41 5.84 -13.51
CA GLU A 69 -16.59 4.66 -13.25
C GLU A 69 -15.34 4.98 -12.39
N GLU A 70 -14.71 6.14 -12.60
CA GLU A 70 -13.52 6.56 -11.85
C GLU A 70 -13.86 6.94 -10.41
N ILE A 71 -14.98 7.65 -10.25
CA ILE A 71 -15.54 8.00 -8.95
C ILE A 71 -15.90 6.72 -8.17
N GLU A 72 -16.50 5.73 -8.84
CA GLU A 72 -16.82 4.45 -8.22
C GLU A 72 -15.56 3.69 -7.77
N ILE A 73 -14.50 3.66 -8.59
CA ILE A 73 -13.20 3.06 -8.20
C ILE A 73 -12.66 3.76 -6.95
N PHE A 74 -12.64 5.09 -6.93
CA PHE A 74 -12.14 5.86 -5.80
C PHE A 74 -12.99 5.64 -4.53
N HIS A 75 -14.31 5.60 -4.65
CA HIS A 75 -15.21 5.35 -3.52
C HIS A 75 -15.02 3.94 -2.96
N ASN A 76 -14.89 2.92 -3.81
CA ASN A 76 -14.65 1.55 -3.38
C ASN A 76 -13.33 1.44 -2.62
N PHE A 77 -12.25 2.03 -3.15
CA PHE A 77 -10.96 2.11 -2.46
C PHE A 77 -11.11 2.78 -1.08
N LEU A 78 -11.72 3.97 -1.02
CA LEU A 78 -11.85 4.72 0.22
C LEU A 78 -12.68 3.96 1.26
N ASP A 79 -13.72 3.26 0.83
CA ASP A 79 -14.57 2.43 1.69
C ASP A 79 -13.80 1.22 2.24
N GLU A 80 -13.02 0.53 1.41
CA GLU A 80 -12.17 -0.59 1.82
C GLU A 80 -11.10 -0.14 2.82
N GLU A 81 -10.35 0.92 2.51
CA GLU A 81 -9.24 1.42 3.34
C GLU A 81 -9.73 1.91 4.71
N ILE A 82 -10.85 2.63 4.74
CA ILE A 82 -11.45 3.10 5.99
C ILE A 82 -11.92 1.93 6.86
N ASN A 83 -12.51 0.89 6.27
CA ASN A 83 -12.94 -0.29 7.02
C ASN A 83 -11.73 -1.05 7.61
N LEU A 84 -10.65 -1.19 6.83
CA LEU A 84 -9.39 -1.78 7.30
C LEU A 84 -8.82 -0.98 8.48
N PHE A 85 -8.76 0.35 8.37
CA PHE A 85 -8.25 1.19 9.46
C PHE A 85 -9.12 1.13 10.72
N ILE A 86 -10.44 1.00 10.59
CA ILE A 86 -11.33 0.83 11.75
C ILE A 86 -10.98 -0.46 12.50
N ASP A 87 -10.86 -1.58 11.80
CA ASP A 87 -10.58 -2.87 12.42
C ASP A 87 -9.14 -2.96 12.96
N ASP A 88 -8.16 -2.45 12.23
CA ASP A 88 -6.77 -2.34 12.67
C ASP A 88 -6.65 -1.49 13.93
N THR A 89 -7.25 -0.30 13.94
CA THR A 89 -7.22 0.61 15.09
C THR A 89 -7.90 -0.02 16.30
N TYR A 90 -9.02 -0.72 16.10
CA TYR A 90 -9.68 -1.44 17.17
C TYR A 90 -8.78 -2.53 17.77
N ASN A 91 -8.10 -3.31 16.93
CA ASN A 91 -7.19 -4.37 17.37
C ASN A 91 -5.96 -3.81 18.08
N GLU A 92 -5.36 -2.74 17.55
CA GLU A 92 -4.21 -2.06 18.16
C GLU A 92 -4.59 -1.47 19.52
N MET A 93 -5.70 -0.75 19.60
CA MET A 93 -6.21 -0.21 20.87
C MET A 93 -6.47 -1.35 21.87
N ARG A 94 -7.13 -2.44 21.44
CA ARG A 94 -7.39 -3.59 22.32
C ARG A 94 -6.09 -4.19 22.84
N TYR A 95 -5.08 -4.31 21.98
CA TYR A 95 -3.75 -4.78 22.39
C TYR A 95 -3.12 -3.84 23.42
N LYS A 96 -3.06 -2.53 23.15
CA LYS A 96 -2.52 -1.50 24.05
C LYS A 96 -3.18 -1.49 25.43
N TYR A 97 -4.49 -1.75 25.51
CA TYR A 97 -5.18 -1.80 26.80
C TYR A 97 -5.02 -3.15 27.50
N SER A 98 -4.88 -4.26 26.76
CA SER A 98 -4.66 -5.59 27.34
C SER A 98 -3.34 -5.74 28.09
N THR A 99 -2.38 -4.85 27.83
CA THR A 99 -1.07 -4.79 28.51
C THR A 99 -1.07 -3.88 29.73
N LYS A 100 -2.15 -3.10 29.99
CA LYS A 100 -2.26 -2.26 31.19
C LYS A 100 -2.52 -3.11 32.43
N PRO A 101 -2.17 -2.62 33.64
CA PRO A 101 -2.47 -3.32 34.88
C PRO A 101 -3.98 -3.60 35.03
N LYS A 102 -4.34 -4.81 35.44
CA LYS A 102 -5.73 -5.25 35.62
C LYS A 102 -6.57 -4.27 36.44
N ASP A 103 -6.04 -3.79 37.56
CA ASP A 103 -6.75 -2.86 38.45
C ASP A 103 -7.09 -1.53 37.76
N SER A 104 -6.26 -1.10 36.81
CA SER A 104 -6.56 0.08 35.99
C SER A 104 -7.74 -0.18 35.06
N ILE A 105 -7.79 -1.34 34.41
CA ILE A 105 -8.90 -1.72 33.53
C ILE A 105 -10.21 -1.86 34.32
N LEU A 106 -10.17 -2.48 35.51
CA LEU A 106 -11.35 -2.58 36.38
C LEU A 106 -11.84 -1.20 36.83
N LYS A 107 -10.93 -0.28 37.17
CA LYS A 107 -11.27 1.11 37.48
C LYS A 107 -11.95 1.79 36.28
N TYR A 108 -11.44 1.60 35.06
CA TYR A 108 -12.06 2.16 33.87
C TYR A 108 -13.45 1.56 33.61
N ILE A 109 -13.64 0.26 33.77
CA ILE A 109 -14.96 -0.39 33.66
C ILE A 109 -15.94 0.23 34.67
N SER A 110 -15.52 0.47 35.91
CA SER A 110 -16.36 1.10 36.92
C SER A 110 -16.79 2.50 36.49
N ILE A 111 -15.83 3.34 36.05
CA ILE A 111 -16.13 4.69 35.58
C ILE A 111 -17.04 4.66 34.34
N ALA A 112 -16.81 3.73 33.41
CA ALA A 112 -17.59 3.62 32.17
C ALA A 112 -19.08 3.34 32.42
N LYS A 113 -19.40 2.57 33.47
CA LYS A 113 -20.78 2.26 33.87
C LYS A 113 -21.52 3.48 34.44
N GLU A 114 -20.78 4.43 35.01
CA GLU A 114 -21.34 5.63 35.63
C GLU A 114 -21.36 6.81 34.65
N ASN A 115 -20.28 6.99 33.88
CA ASN A 115 -20.09 8.11 32.97
C ASN A 115 -19.15 7.73 31.80
N GLN A 116 -19.74 7.47 30.65
CA GLN A 116 -19.00 7.10 29.44
C GLN A 116 -18.07 8.20 28.92
N THR A 117 -18.40 9.49 29.07
CA THR A 117 -17.54 10.57 28.56
C THR A 117 -16.28 10.72 29.40
N GLU A 118 -16.44 10.67 30.72
CA GLU A 118 -15.35 10.83 31.68
C GLU A 118 -14.33 9.68 31.60
N VAL A 119 -14.78 8.45 31.36
CA VAL A 119 -13.86 7.32 31.22
C VAL A 119 -12.96 7.47 29.99
N LEU A 120 -13.43 8.08 28.89
CA LEU A 120 -12.62 8.25 27.68
C LEU A 120 -11.42 9.19 27.93
N GLU A 121 -11.59 10.17 28.81
CA GLU A 121 -10.52 11.08 29.22
C GLU A 121 -9.61 10.43 30.26
N LYS A 122 -10.18 9.88 31.33
CA LYS A 122 -9.41 9.26 32.43
C LYS A 122 -8.61 8.02 32.00
N SER A 123 -9.09 7.29 31.00
CA SER A 123 -8.38 6.12 30.45
C SER A 123 -7.34 6.48 29.39
N GLY A 124 -7.28 7.73 28.95
CA GLY A 124 -6.44 8.18 27.84
C GLY A 124 -6.91 7.69 26.46
N PHE A 125 -8.13 7.16 26.35
CA PHE A 125 -8.62 6.54 25.11
C PHE A 125 -8.64 7.52 23.93
N LYS A 126 -9.10 8.76 24.16
CA LYS A 126 -9.10 9.81 23.13
C LYS A 126 -7.68 10.11 22.63
N GLN A 127 -6.72 10.27 23.54
CA GLN A 127 -5.34 10.60 23.19
C GLN A 127 -4.68 9.48 22.38
N GLU A 128 -4.89 8.21 22.77
CA GLU A 128 -4.36 7.07 22.02
C GLU A 128 -5.01 6.96 20.63
N LEU A 129 -6.32 7.15 20.53
CA LEU A 129 -7.03 7.13 19.25
C LEU A 129 -6.56 8.26 18.34
N GLU A 130 -6.37 9.48 18.85
CA GLU A 130 -5.83 10.60 18.08
C GLU A 130 -4.41 10.34 17.58
N SER A 131 -3.59 9.66 18.38
CA SER A 131 -2.23 9.28 17.96
C SER A 131 -2.25 8.29 16.79
N ILE A 132 -3.08 7.24 16.87
CA ILE A 132 -3.21 6.25 15.81
C ILE A 132 -3.82 6.90 14.55
N LEU A 133 -4.84 7.75 14.73
CA LEU A 133 -5.47 8.46 13.63
C LEU A 133 -4.45 9.28 12.82
N LYS A 134 -3.57 10.03 13.49
CA LYS A 134 -2.54 10.83 12.81
C LYS A 134 -1.60 9.96 11.98
N GLU A 135 -1.21 8.81 12.49
CA GLU A 135 -0.38 7.86 11.76
C GLU A 135 -1.13 7.32 10.53
N LYS A 136 -2.37 6.84 10.72
CA LYS A 136 -3.20 6.29 9.64
C LYS A 136 -3.56 7.33 8.56
N GLN A 137 -3.72 8.60 8.93
CA GLN A 137 -3.96 9.68 7.97
C GLN A 137 -2.78 9.91 7.02
N VAL A 138 -1.53 9.69 7.46
CA VAL A 138 -0.36 9.78 6.57
C VAL A 138 -0.40 8.69 5.52
N TYR A 139 -0.72 7.44 5.91
CA TYR A 139 -0.89 6.34 4.96
C TYR A 139 -2.05 6.62 4.00
N LEU A 140 -3.22 7.02 4.52
CA LEU A 140 -4.40 7.33 3.71
C LEU A 140 -4.12 8.36 2.61
N ILE A 141 -3.39 9.43 2.94
CA ILE A 141 -3.03 10.47 1.96
C ILE A 141 -2.14 9.89 0.85
N ASN A 142 -1.18 9.03 1.20
CA ASN A 142 -0.33 8.39 0.21
C ASN A 142 -1.14 7.45 -0.68
N ASP A 143 -2.04 6.65 -0.09
CA ASP A 143 -2.85 5.68 -0.82
C ASP A 143 -3.87 6.39 -1.73
N ILE A 144 -4.50 7.48 -1.28
CA ILE A 144 -5.34 8.34 -2.14
C ILE A 144 -4.55 8.84 -3.35
N ASN A 145 -3.34 9.35 -3.14
CA ASN A 145 -2.51 9.86 -4.23
C ASN A 145 -2.12 8.74 -5.21
N LEU A 146 -1.86 7.53 -4.71
CA LEU A 146 -1.56 6.38 -5.55
C LEU A 146 -2.78 5.96 -6.37
N THR A 147 -3.96 5.81 -5.74
CA THR A 147 -5.19 5.44 -6.42
C THR A 147 -5.57 6.46 -7.51
N LEU A 148 -5.47 7.75 -7.24
CA LEU A 148 -5.74 8.78 -8.26
C LEU A 148 -4.74 8.70 -9.42
N ARG A 149 -3.46 8.43 -9.16
CA ARG A 149 -2.47 8.19 -10.23
C ARG A 149 -2.79 6.95 -11.05
N GLU A 150 -3.22 5.86 -10.42
CA GLU A 150 -3.62 4.64 -11.13
C GLU A 150 -4.87 4.87 -11.99
N ILE A 151 -5.83 5.67 -11.52
CA ILE A 151 -6.97 6.11 -12.34
C ILE A 151 -6.48 6.92 -13.53
N ARG A 152 -5.57 7.87 -13.31
CA ARG A 152 -5.03 8.76 -14.34
C ARG A 152 -4.20 8.05 -15.39
N ALA A 153 -3.43 7.04 -15.00
CA ALA A 153 -2.61 6.23 -15.90
C ALA A 153 -3.42 5.58 -17.03
N LYS A 154 -4.74 5.38 -16.85
CA LYS A 154 -5.62 4.85 -17.92
C LYS A 154 -5.80 5.79 -19.11
N TYR A 155 -5.57 7.09 -18.92
CA TYR A 155 -5.83 8.12 -19.93
C TYR A 155 -4.56 8.71 -20.53
N ASN A 156 -3.41 8.44 -19.90
CA ASN A 156 -2.12 8.94 -20.32
C ASN A 156 -1.26 7.79 -20.83
N PRO A 157 -0.52 7.99 -21.93
CA PRO A 157 0.42 6.99 -22.39
C PRO A 157 1.53 6.81 -21.35
N LEU A 158 2.01 5.57 -21.22
CA LEU A 158 3.14 5.24 -20.36
C LEU A 158 4.42 5.87 -20.94
N ILE A 159 5.10 6.71 -20.15
CA ILE A 159 6.31 7.43 -20.59
C ILE A 159 7.59 6.76 -20.08
N LEU A 160 8.59 6.60 -20.94
CA LEU A 160 9.94 6.28 -20.53
C LEU A 160 10.71 7.55 -20.15
N LYS A 161 11.15 7.62 -18.89
CA LYS A 161 12.18 8.58 -18.47
C LYS A 161 13.54 7.90 -18.45
N VAL A 162 14.55 8.56 -18.99
CA VAL A 162 15.93 8.05 -18.99
C VAL A 162 16.80 8.98 -18.16
N PHE A 163 17.60 8.40 -17.26
CA PHE A 163 18.59 9.14 -16.49
C PHE A 163 19.99 8.59 -16.77
N GLU A 164 20.85 9.39 -17.40
CA GLU A 164 22.24 9.05 -17.64
C GLU A 164 23.12 9.73 -16.58
N ASN A 165 23.86 8.94 -15.79
CA ASN A 165 24.74 9.43 -14.71
C ASN A 165 24.05 10.38 -13.72
N GLY A 166 22.74 10.17 -13.49
CA GLY A 166 21.94 10.93 -12.54
C GLY A 166 21.20 12.14 -13.11
N GLU A 167 21.40 12.48 -14.39
CA GLU A 167 20.71 13.57 -15.07
C GLU A 167 19.66 13.05 -16.06
N GLU A 168 18.51 13.72 -16.16
CA GLU A 168 17.44 13.32 -17.09
C GLU A 168 17.87 13.60 -18.53
N SER A 169 17.85 12.55 -19.37
CA SER A 169 18.23 12.58 -20.77
C SER A 169 17.02 12.58 -21.69
N ASP A 170 17.14 13.31 -22.80
CA ASP A 170 16.14 13.34 -23.86
C ASP A 170 16.19 12.04 -24.68
N VAL A 171 15.13 11.24 -24.58
CA VAL A 171 15.02 9.92 -25.24
C VAL A 171 15.17 10.03 -26.77
N SER A 172 14.80 11.16 -27.37
CA SER A 172 14.91 11.36 -28.81
C SER A 172 16.36 11.49 -29.31
N LYS A 173 17.30 11.79 -28.39
CA LYS A 173 18.71 12.06 -28.71
C LYS A 173 19.66 10.91 -28.36
N ILE A 174 19.16 9.88 -27.68
CA ILE A 174 19.95 8.74 -27.25
C ILE A 174 19.76 7.54 -28.19
N ASP A 175 20.83 6.76 -28.37
CA ASP A 175 20.77 5.49 -29.09
C ASP A 175 20.19 4.41 -28.17
N LEU A 176 18.87 4.43 -28.01
CA LEU A 176 18.11 3.53 -27.13
C LEU A 176 16.93 2.91 -27.86
N ASP A 177 16.86 1.60 -28.01
CA ASP A 177 15.66 0.90 -28.50
C ASP A 177 15.12 -0.05 -27.43
N LEU A 178 13.78 -0.17 -27.34
CA LEU A 178 13.10 -1.14 -26.50
C LEU A 178 12.32 -2.13 -27.35
N TYR A 179 12.58 -3.41 -27.14
CA TYR A 179 11.89 -4.50 -27.82
C TYR A 179 11.26 -5.48 -26.84
N LEU A 180 9.95 -5.66 -26.92
CA LEU A 180 9.23 -6.67 -26.18
C LEU A 180 9.35 -8.01 -26.92
N ASN A 181 9.95 -9.00 -26.29
CA ASN A 181 10.04 -10.36 -26.82
C ASN A 181 8.82 -11.16 -26.35
N THR A 182 8.16 -11.83 -27.28
CA THR A 182 6.91 -12.55 -27.00
C THR A 182 6.98 -13.98 -27.52
N ASN A 183 6.19 -14.86 -26.91
CA ASN A 183 5.99 -16.23 -27.39
C ASN A 183 5.04 -16.34 -28.59
N ASN A 184 4.57 -15.21 -29.14
CA ASN A 184 3.67 -15.19 -30.29
C ASN A 184 4.47 -15.36 -31.59
N GLU A 185 4.28 -16.49 -32.28
CA GLU A 185 5.01 -16.80 -33.52
C GLU A 185 4.86 -15.73 -34.63
N LYS A 186 3.73 -15.00 -34.66
CA LYS A 186 3.52 -13.94 -35.66
C LYS A 186 4.26 -12.65 -35.31
N ASN A 187 4.43 -12.38 -34.01
CA ASN A 187 5.03 -11.15 -33.50
C ASN A 187 6.05 -11.47 -32.40
N PRO A 188 7.14 -12.21 -32.72
CA PRO A 188 8.07 -12.69 -31.71
C PRO A 188 8.85 -11.56 -31.04
N LYS A 189 8.95 -10.40 -31.70
CA LYS A 189 9.63 -9.21 -31.20
C LYS A 189 8.91 -7.95 -31.66
N LEU A 190 8.53 -7.09 -30.71
CA LEU A 190 7.80 -5.85 -30.94
C LEU A 190 8.67 -4.66 -30.52
N SER A 191 8.84 -3.65 -31.38
CA SER A 191 9.42 -2.37 -30.96
C SER A 191 8.36 -1.57 -30.22
N ILE A 192 8.65 -1.16 -28.98
CA ILE A 192 7.65 -0.51 -28.12
C ILE A 192 8.00 0.93 -27.74
N LEU A 193 9.23 1.39 -27.98
CA LEU A 193 9.61 2.76 -27.65
C LEU A 193 9.36 3.69 -28.84
N ASN A 194 8.50 4.69 -28.64
CA ASN A 194 8.39 5.83 -29.51
C ASN A 194 9.36 6.93 -29.07
N LYS A 195 10.49 7.06 -29.78
CA LYS A 195 11.55 8.03 -29.45
C LYS A 195 11.12 9.49 -29.53
N SER A 196 10.05 9.81 -30.27
CA SER A 196 9.67 11.21 -30.52
C SER A 196 8.98 11.87 -29.33
N ASN A 197 8.23 11.08 -28.56
CA ASN A 197 7.45 11.50 -27.40
C ASN A 197 7.80 10.70 -26.13
N SER A 198 8.73 9.74 -26.24
CA SER A 198 9.16 8.84 -25.16
C SER A 198 8.08 7.87 -24.70
N GLU A 199 7.03 7.65 -25.48
CA GLU A 199 5.92 6.76 -25.12
C GLU A 199 6.29 5.28 -25.30
N ILE A 200 5.71 4.43 -24.44
CA ILE A 200 5.73 2.97 -24.56
C ILE A 200 4.42 2.54 -25.22
N ASP A 201 4.51 2.19 -26.50
CA ASP A 201 3.38 1.82 -27.34
C ASP A 201 3.23 0.30 -27.45
N LEU A 202 2.03 -0.18 -27.13
CA LEU A 202 1.63 -1.57 -27.35
C LEU A 202 0.52 -1.66 -28.40
N PRO A 203 0.42 -2.77 -29.16
CA PRO A 203 -0.73 -3.02 -30.01
C PRO A 203 -2.04 -3.01 -29.21
N GLU A 204 -3.13 -2.55 -29.82
CA GLU A 204 -4.45 -2.65 -29.20
C GLU A 204 -4.78 -4.11 -28.84
N ASN A 205 -5.37 -4.31 -27.65
CA ASN A 205 -5.74 -5.63 -27.12
C ASN A 205 -4.55 -6.61 -26.99
N PHE A 206 -3.36 -6.10 -26.71
CA PHE A 206 -2.18 -6.93 -26.46
C PHE A 206 -2.38 -7.91 -25.30
N ASP A 207 -2.08 -9.18 -25.52
CA ASP A 207 -2.14 -10.21 -24.48
C ASP A 207 -0.83 -10.26 -23.69
N PHE A 208 -0.85 -9.65 -22.50
CA PHE A 208 0.31 -9.61 -21.60
C PHE A 208 0.85 -10.99 -21.22
N ASN A 209 0.07 -12.06 -21.34
CA ASN A 209 0.56 -13.41 -21.09
C ASN A 209 1.61 -13.87 -22.10
N GLN A 210 1.69 -13.21 -23.26
CA GLN A 210 2.64 -13.54 -24.32
C GLN A 210 4.04 -12.97 -24.05
N ILE A 211 4.19 -12.02 -23.12
CA ILE A 211 5.49 -11.41 -22.81
C ILE A 211 6.40 -12.47 -22.19
N GLU A 212 7.61 -12.58 -22.74
CA GLU A 212 8.70 -13.38 -22.18
C GLU A 212 9.75 -12.49 -21.52
N SER A 213 10.19 -11.44 -22.24
CA SER A 213 11.21 -10.51 -21.76
C SER A 213 11.17 -9.18 -22.50
N LEU A 214 11.95 -8.22 -22.03
CA LEU A 214 12.21 -6.94 -22.67
C LEU A 214 13.69 -6.84 -22.99
N THR A 215 14.03 -6.62 -24.25
CA THR A 215 15.37 -6.24 -24.68
C THR A 215 15.50 -4.73 -24.71
N ILE A 216 16.45 -4.22 -23.95
CA ILE A 216 16.88 -2.82 -23.94
C ILE A 216 18.19 -2.75 -24.72
N LYS A 217 18.20 -2.06 -25.85
CA LYS A 217 19.39 -1.87 -26.67
C LYS A 217 19.89 -0.45 -26.52
N TYR A 218 21.06 -0.27 -25.91
CA TYR A 218 21.65 1.05 -25.65
C TYR A 218 23.10 1.10 -26.13
N LEU A 219 23.44 2.09 -26.97
CA LEU A 219 24.76 2.22 -27.63
C LEU A 219 25.23 0.92 -28.29
N GLY A 220 24.31 0.23 -28.97
CA GLY A 220 24.55 -1.06 -29.60
C GLY A 220 24.70 -2.28 -28.66
N LYS A 221 24.68 -2.11 -27.33
CA LYS A 221 24.69 -3.21 -26.35
C LYS A 221 23.28 -3.62 -25.98
N GLU A 222 23.06 -4.92 -25.82
CA GLU A 222 21.75 -5.48 -25.44
C GLU A 222 21.73 -5.89 -23.97
N TYR A 223 20.64 -5.54 -23.29
CA TYR A 223 20.32 -5.89 -21.91
C TYR A 223 18.94 -6.54 -21.90
N ILE A 224 18.77 -7.62 -21.16
CA ILE A 224 17.51 -8.37 -21.12
C ILE A 224 16.92 -8.28 -19.72
N VAL A 225 15.66 -7.84 -19.66
CA VAL A 225 14.83 -7.89 -18.46
C VAL A 225 13.82 -9.02 -18.65
N GLU A 226 14.01 -10.10 -17.90
CA GLU A 226 13.08 -11.23 -17.91
C GLU A 226 11.75 -10.81 -17.27
N ARG A 227 10.63 -11.34 -17.80
CA ARG A 227 9.32 -11.10 -17.19
C ARG A 227 9.26 -11.67 -15.77
N PHE A 228 9.76 -12.88 -15.56
CA PHE A 228 9.68 -13.54 -14.26
C PHE A 228 11.05 -13.83 -13.68
N ASN A 229 11.18 -13.62 -12.37
CA ASN A 229 12.22 -14.26 -11.61
C ASN A 229 11.81 -15.71 -11.31
N ASN A 230 12.31 -16.64 -12.11
CA ASN A 230 12.02 -18.07 -11.99
C ASN A 230 12.46 -18.70 -10.65
N SER A 231 13.22 -17.97 -9.83
CA SER A 231 13.59 -18.40 -8.47
C SER A 231 12.50 -18.11 -7.43
N MET A 232 11.48 -17.31 -7.76
CA MET A 232 10.36 -16.98 -6.86
C MET A 232 9.17 -17.94 -7.06
N PRO A 233 8.31 -18.13 -6.04
CA PRO A 233 7.03 -18.83 -6.19
C PRO A 233 6.12 -18.18 -7.23
N LYS A 234 5.34 -18.97 -7.97
CA LYS A 234 4.46 -18.50 -9.06
C LYS A 234 3.49 -17.41 -8.60
N GLU A 235 2.99 -17.54 -7.37
CA GLU A 235 2.05 -16.60 -6.76
C GLU A 235 2.66 -15.20 -6.60
N ILE A 236 3.99 -15.12 -6.44
CA ILE A 236 4.73 -13.87 -6.23
C ILE A 236 5.32 -13.35 -7.56
N GLN A 237 5.57 -14.22 -8.52
CA GLN A 237 6.18 -13.86 -9.81
C GLN A 237 5.40 -12.76 -10.54
N GLU A 238 4.08 -12.88 -10.67
CA GLU A 238 3.27 -11.84 -11.35
C GLU A 238 3.19 -10.55 -10.52
N LEU A 239 3.08 -10.67 -9.20
CA LEU A 239 3.06 -9.51 -8.28
C LEU A 239 4.36 -8.71 -8.30
N THR A 240 5.48 -9.34 -8.63
CA THR A 240 6.81 -8.71 -8.61
C THR A 240 7.41 -8.53 -9.99
N SER A 241 6.72 -9.01 -11.04
CA SER A 241 7.21 -8.94 -12.41
C SER A 241 7.35 -7.47 -12.84
N PRO A 242 8.52 -7.08 -13.38
CA PRO A 242 8.70 -5.74 -13.94
C PRO A 242 7.93 -5.56 -15.26
N LEU A 243 7.42 -6.63 -15.86
CA LEU A 243 6.69 -6.65 -17.13
C LEU A 243 5.27 -7.23 -16.98
N SER A 244 4.71 -7.21 -15.77
CA SER A 244 3.31 -7.56 -15.53
C SER A 244 2.37 -6.56 -16.20
N LYS A 245 1.13 -6.95 -16.47
CA LYS A 245 0.05 -6.06 -16.95
C LYS A 245 -0.06 -4.75 -16.16
N TYR A 246 0.06 -4.81 -14.83
CA TYR A 246 0.07 -3.64 -13.94
C TYR A 246 1.08 -2.57 -14.38
N CYS A 247 2.29 -2.98 -14.77
CA CYS A 247 3.37 -2.06 -15.10
C CYS A 247 3.12 -1.28 -16.40
N PHE A 248 2.20 -1.75 -17.25
CA PHE A 248 1.85 -1.09 -18.51
C PHE A 248 0.58 -0.25 -18.41
N GLU A 249 -0.43 -0.73 -17.67
CA GLU A 249 -1.77 -0.10 -17.66
C GLU A 249 -2.02 0.82 -16.48
N GLN A 250 -1.27 0.67 -15.37
CA GLN A 250 -1.54 1.38 -14.13
C GLN A 250 -0.43 2.34 -13.74
N LEU A 251 0.56 2.52 -14.61
CA LEU A 251 1.69 3.39 -14.37
C LEU A 251 1.80 4.45 -15.46
N GLU A 252 2.20 5.64 -15.05
CA GLU A 252 2.41 6.76 -15.95
C GLU A 252 3.82 6.79 -16.52
N LYS A 253 4.78 6.15 -15.82
CA LYS A 253 6.17 6.16 -16.26
C LYS A 253 6.95 4.92 -15.87
N TRP A 254 7.88 4.57 -16.74
CA TRP A 254 9.04 3.75 -16.42
C TRP A 254 10.28 4.64 -16.32
N THR A 255 11.23 4.25 -15.47
CA THR A 255 12.50 4.96 -15.36
C THR A 255 13.65 4.02 -15.73
N LEU A 256 14.43 4.38 -16.73
CA LEU A 256 15.66 3.70 -17.09
C LEU A 256 16.83 4.50 -16.53
N ARG A 257 17.57 3.89 -15.59
CA ARG A 257 18.81 4.46 -15.06
C ARG A 257 19.99 3.83 -15.78
N ILE A 258 20.86 4.66 -16.32
CA ILE A 258 22.08 4.28 -17.01
C ILE A 258 23.23 4.93 -16.25
N ASP A 259 24.07 4.10 -15.64
CA ASP A 259 25.33 4.52 -15.05
C ASP A 259 26.49 3.86 -15.80
N GLU A 260 27.74 4.22 -15.46
CA GLU A 260 28.93 3.75 -16.18
C GLU A 260 29.03 2.22 -16.32
N ASN A 261 28.37 1.45 -15.45
CA ASN A 261 28.50 -0.01 -15.40
C ASN A 261 27.17 -0.78 -15.48
N ASN A 262 26.02 -0.12 -15.29
CA ASN A 262 24.73 -0.77 -15.16
C ASN A 262 23.63 -0.02 -15.89
N ILE A 263 22.67 -0.80 -16.37
CA ILE A 263 21.37 -0.31 -16.82
C ILE A 263 20.31 -0.96 -15.93
N ILE A 264 19.49 -0.14 -15.29
CA ILE A 264 18.44 -0.57 -14.38
C ILE A 264 17.11 -0.02 -14.89
N LEU A 265 16.16 -0.91 -15.16
CA LEU A 265 14.79 -0.53 -15.45
C LEU A 265 13.95 -0.57 -14.17
N GLU A 266 13.43 0.58 -13.79
CA GLU A 266 12.50 0.77 -12.68
C GLU A 266 11.09 0.91 -13.26
N THR A 267 10.34 -0.20 -13.29
CA THR A 267 8.94 -0.22 -13.74
C THR A 267 7.95 -0.22 -12.59
N ARG A 268 8.40 -0.21 -11.34
CA ARG A 268 7.56 0.05 -10.18
C ARG A 268 8.37 1.02 -9.34
N GLY A 269 7.77 2.14 -8.92
CA GLY A 269 8.44 3.04 -7.98
C GLY A 269 9.03 2.18 -6.85
N THR A 270 10.26 2.45 -6.41
CA THR A 270 11.01 1.62 -5.46
C THR A 270 10.18 1.32 -4.20
N ILE A 271 9.40 0.24 -4.22
CA ILE A 271 8.77 -0.36 -3.06
C ILE A 271 9.75 -1.43 -2.60
N GLY A 272 10.53 -1.10 -1.57
CA GLY A 272 11.02 -2.14 -0.65
C GLY A 272 12.47 -2.63 -0.76
N GLN A 273 13.45 -1.83 -1.17
CA GLN A 273 14.87 -2.14 -0.89
C GLN A 273 15.66 -0.94 -0.35
N ALA A 274 15.28 -0.50 0.85
CA ALA A 274 16.21 0.10 1.80
C ALA A 274 15.92 -0.48 3.19
N ARG A 275 16.29 -1.75 3.39
CA ARG A 275 16.60 -2.23 4.74
C ARG A 275 18.06 -1.86 4.99
N LYS A 276 18.27 -0.79 5.75
CA LYS A 276 19.49 -0.66 6.56
C LYS A 276 19.38 -1.60 7.75
#